data_AF-A0A2V6SRE3-F1
#
_entry.id   AF-A0A2V6SRE3-F1
#
_cell.length_a   1.000
_cell.length_b   1.000
_cell.length_c   1.000
_cell.angle_alpha   90.00
_cell.angle_beta   90.00
_cell.angle_gamma   90.00
#
_symmetry.space_group_name_H-M   'P 1'
#
loop_
_entity.id
_entity.type
_entity.pdbx_description
1 polymer ?
#
loop_
_entity_poly.entity_id
_entity_poly.type
_entity_poly.pdbx_seq_one_letter_code
_entity_poly.pdbx_strand_id
1 'polypeptide(L)'
;MRRRRLRGGPLVLAGLLLGVLGTGSAAGIRAIRVDQLGYRPGDPKLALAAEARGPFSVRPIDGGPAAFEGTAGPLAPPDPASGDRVATLDFTGLR
;
A
#
# COMPACT_ATOMS: atom_id res chain seq x y z
N MET A 1 37.26 11.98 -63.68
CA MET A 1 38.06 11.52 -62.51
C MET A 1 37.58 12.25 -61.25
N ARG A 2 37.26 11.46 -60.21
CA ARG A 2 37.31 11.73 -58.76
C ARG A 2 36.48 12.85 -58.10
N ARG A 3 35.71 12.38 -57.11
CA ARG A 3 34.75 12.99 -56.18
C ARG A 3 35.35 14.04 -55.24
N ARG A 4 34.52 14.96 -54.72
CA ARG A 4 34.50 15.26 -53.28
C ARG A 4 33.11 15.73 -52.81
N ARG A 5 32.46 14.84 -52.05
CA ARG A 5 31.26 15.08 -51.22
C ARG A 5 31.67 15.90 -50.00
N LEU A 6 30.82 16.80 -49.51
CA LEU A 6 30.63 17.10 -48.08
C LEU A 6 29.27 17.80 -47.88
N ARG A 7 28.19 17.02 -47.74
CA ARG A 7 26.93 17.45 -47.10
C ARG A 7 26.47 16.27 -46.25
N GLY A 8 26.37 16.48 -44.94
CA GLY A 8 25.98 15.44 -43.99
C GLY A 8 26.47 15.76 -42.57
N GLY A 9 25.86 16.78 -41.96
CA GLY A 9 25.94 17.00 -40.51
C GLY A 9 24.73 16.36 -39.83
N PRO A 10 24.89 15.74 -38.65
CA PRO A 10 23.93 14.80 -38.08
C PRO A 10 22.86 15.53 -37.26
N LEU A 11 21.58 15.33 -37.56
CA LEU A 11 20.51 15.57 -36.59
C LEU A 11 20.31 14.28 -35.81
N VAL A 12 21.02 14.21 -34.68
CA VAL A 12 20.83 13.21 -33.63
C VAL A 12 19.40 13.38 -33.11
N LEU A 13 18.49 12.48 -33.52
CA LEU A 13 17.17 12.38 -32.92
C LEU A 13 17.34 11.85 -31.49
N ALA A 14 17.03 12.72 -30.53
CA ALA A 14 16.99 12.42 -29.11
C ALA A 14 16.04 11.24 -28.83
N GLY A 15 16.56 10.24 -28.12
CA GLY A 15 15.82 9.07 -27.67
C GLY A 15 14.80 9.45 -26.60
N LEU A 16 13.53 9.15 -26.87
CA LEU A 16 12.44 9.23 -25.91
C LEU A 16 12.39 7.92 -25.10
N LEU A 17 13.11 7.88 -23.97
CA LEU A 17 12.99 6.81 -22.97
C LEU A 17 11.69 7.01 -22.19
N LEU A 18 10.60 6.35 -22.62
CA LEU A 18 9.40 6.20 -21.80
C LEU A 18 9.69 5.21 -20.67
N GLY A 19 10.00 5.72 -19.48
CA GLY A 19 10.01 4.93 -18.26
C GLY A 19 8.59 4.51 -17.90
N VAL A 20 8.28 3.23 -18.08
CA VAL A 20 7.10 2.61 -17.47
C VAL A 20 7.37 2.53 -15.97
N LEU A 21 6.97 3.57 -15.25
CA LEU A 21 6.85 3.49 -13.80
C LEU A 21 5.75 2.47 -13.51
N GLY A 22 6.16 1.34 -12.95
CA GLY A 22 5.24 0.32 -12.46
C GLY A 22 4.26 0.95 -11.49
N THR A 23 3.01 1.04 -11.89
CA THR A 23 1.90 1.31 -10.98
C THR A 23 1.76 0.07 -10.11
N GLY A 24 2.45 0.08 -8.97
CA GLY A 24 2.13 -0.84 -7.89
C GLY A 24 0.66 -0.65 -7.59
N SER A 25 -0.18 -1.58 -8.05
CA SER A 25 -1.58 -1.60 -7.71
C SER A 25 -1.61 -1.84 -6.21
N ALA A 26 -1.82 -0.78 -5.43
CA ALA A 26 -2.23 -0.91 -4.07
C ALA A 26 -3.55 -1.69 -4.15
N ALA A 27 -3.49 -3.00 -3.91
CA ALA A 27 -4.67 -3.79 -3.67
C ALA A 27 -5.35 -3.14 -2.46
N GLY A 28 -6.29 -2.23 -2.74
CA GLY A 28 -6.92 -1.42 -1.73
C GLY A 28 -7.53 -2.37 -0.72
N ILE A 29 -7.26 -2.13 0.57
CA ILE A 29 -7.90 -2.89 1.64
C ILE A 29 -9.39 -2.78 1.41
N ARG A 30 -10.03 -3.90 1.04
CA ARG A 30 -11.43 -3.92 0.62
C ARG A 30 -12.37 -3.50 1.74
N ALA A 31 -12.00 -3.82 2.98
CA ALA A 31 -12.70 -3.41 4.19
C ALA A 31 -11.78 -3.56 5.42
N ILE A 32 -11.88 -2.60 6.34
CA ILE A 32 -11.36 -2.72 7.71
C ILE A 32 -12.56 -2.69 8.64
N ARG A 33 -12.64 -3.66 9.56
CA ARG A 33 -13.66 -3.73 10.61
C ARG A 33 -13.00 -3.51 11.97
N VAL A 34 -13.63 -2.63 12.75
CA VAL A 34 -13.27 -2.30 14.13
C VAL A 34 -14.55 -2.30 14.97
N ASP A 35 -14.41 -2.43 16.28
CA ASP A 35 -15.49 -2.05 17.20
C ASP A 35 -15.78 -0.54 17.02
N GLN A 36 -17.02 -0.24 16.62
CA GLN A 36 -17.45 1.13 16.30
C GLN A 36 -17.74 1.97 17.54
N LEU A 37 -17.90 1.34 18.71
CA LEU A 37 -18.06 2.06 19.97
C LEU A 37 -16.72 2.51 20.55
N GLY A 38 -15.65 1.77 20.22
CA GLY A 38 -14.29 2.05 20.67
C GLY A 38 -13.77 1.00 21.64
N TYR A 39 -12.68 1.35 22.34
CA TYR A 39 -11.93 0.43 23.19
C TYR A 39 -11.57 1.08 24.52
N ARG A 40 -11.45 0.28 25.58
CA ARG A 40 -10.88 0.75 26.84
C ARG A 40 -9.34 0.77 26.75
N PRO A 41 -8.65 1.70 27.45
CA PRO A 41 -7.19 1.79 27.39
C PRO A 41 -6.44 0.49 27.74
N GLY A 42 -6.94 -0.29 28.70
CA GLY A 42 -6.31 -1.54 29.15
C GLY A 42 -6.76 -2.82 28.44
N ASP A 43 -7.79 -2.74 27.60
CA ASP A 43 -8.37 -3.92 26.97
C ASP A 43 -7.71 -4.20 25.60
N PRO A 44 -7.75 -5.45 25.11
CA PRO A 44 -7.32 -5.80 23.75
C PRO A 44 -8.03 -4.96 22.68
N LYS A 45 -7.26 -4.54 21.66
CA LYS A 45 -7.77 -3.71 20.56
C LYS A 45 -7.38 -4.33 19.23
N LEU A 46 -8.37 -4.87 18.53
CA LEU A 46 -8.16 -5.65 17.31
C LEU A 46 -9.03 -5.10 16.18
N ALA A 47 -8.45 -5.00 15.00
CA ALA A 47 -9.19 -4.79 13.76
C ALA A 47 -9.05 -6.03 12.87
N LEU A 48 -10.06 -6.27 12.04
CA LEU A 48 -10.00 -7.28 10.97
C LEU A 48 -9.95 -6.57 9.63
N ALA A 49 -8.95 -6.89 8.82
CA ALA A 49 -8.77 -6.28 7.51
C ALA A 49 -8.70 -7.35 6.42
N ALA A 50 -9.54 -7.21 5.40
CA ALA A 50 -9.58 -8.12 4.27
C ALA A 50 -8.33 -7.96 3.41
N GLU A 51 -7.66 -9.08 3.13
CA GLU A 51 -6.45 -9.20 2.30
C GLU A 51 -5.29 -8.29 2.73
N ALA A 52 -5.29 -7.80 3.97
CA ALA A 52 -4.27 -6.88 4.45
C ALA A 52 -2.91 -7.56 4.64
N ARG A 53 -1.85 -6.87 4.21
CA ARG A 53 -0.45 -7.29 4.31
C ARG A 53 0.42 -6.08 4.61
N GLY A 54 1.49 -6.28 5.38
CA GLY A 54 2.47 -5.24 5.64
C GLY A 54 2.04 -4.24 6.72
N PRO A 55 2.57 -3.01 6.70
CA PRO A 55 2.40 -2.06 7.79
C PRO A 55 0.98 -1.46 7.85
N PHE A 56 0.54 -1.10 9.04
CA PHE A 56 -0.67 -0.32 9.29
C PHE A 56 -0.41 0.76 10.35
N SER A 57 -1.26 1.79 10.37
CA SER A 57 -1.19 2.87 11.36
C SER A 57 -2.56 3.21 11.92
N VAL A 58 -2.64 3.52 13.22
CA VAL A 58 -3.80 4.18 13.85
C VAL A 58 -3.48 5.66 13.97
N ARG A 59 -4.37 6.52 13.47
CA ARG A 59 -4.16 7.97 13.43
C ARG A 59 -5.23 8.72 14.22
N PRO A 60 -4.87 9.82 14.87
CA PRO A 60 -5.83 10.79 15.38
C PRO A 60 -6.79 11.28 14.29
N ILE A 61 -8.05 11.54 14.66
CA ILE A 61 -9.07 12.01 13.71
C ILE A 61 -8.80 13.44 13.20
N ASP A 62 -8.05 14.23 13.97
CA ASP A 62 -7.63 15.58 13.61
C ASP A 62 -6.50 15.62 12.55
N GLY A 63 -6.02 14.44 12.11
CA GLY A 63 -5.01 14.32 11.06
C GLY A 63 -3.56 14.44 11.55
N GLY A 64 -3.32 14.30 12.85
CA GLY A 64 -1.98 14.26 13.43
C GLY A 64 -1.10 13.06 13.00
N PRO A 65 0.13 12.96 13.54
CA PRO A 65 1.01 11.81 13.30
C PRO A 65 0.34 10.50 13.76
N ALA A 66 0.82 9.37 13.25
CA ALA A 66 0.34 8.06 13.70
C ALA A 66 0.51 7.92 15.21
N ALA A 67 -0.58 7.61 15.92
CA ALA A 67 -0.58 7.33 17.35
C ALA A 67 -0.09 5.90 17.63
N PHE A 68 -0.18 5.03 16.61
CA PHE A 68 0.35 3.68 16.66
C PHE A 68 0.74 3.22 15.25
N GLU A 69 1.82 2.46 15.15
CA GLU A 69 2.23 1.75 13.94
C GLU A 69 2.43 0.28 14.27
N GLY A 70 2.00 -0.59 13.35
CA GLY A 70 2.10 -2.03 13.50
C GLY A 70 2.22 -2.72 12.16
N THR A 71 2.33 -4.05 12.19
CA THR A 71 2.32 -4.90 11.00
C THR A 71 1.12 -5.84 11.07
N ALA A 72 0.40 -5.98 9.96
CA ALA A 72 -0.72 -6.90 9.86
C ALA A 72 -0.26 -8.34 10.18
N GLY A 73 -1.07 -9.05 10.96
CA GLY A 73 -0.86 -10.47 11.22
C GLY A 73 -0.96 -11.31 9.95
N PRO A 74 -0.66 -12.63 10.04
CA PRO A 74 -0.81 -13.53 8.91
C PRO A 74 -2.27 -13.56 8.43
N LEU A 75 -2.46 -13.73 7.12
CA LEU A 75 -3.79 -13.97 6.56
C LEU A 75 -4.31 -15.34 6.99
N ALA A 76 -5.50 -15.34 7.57
CA ALA A 76 -6.24 -16.55 7.86
C ALA A 76 -6.59 -17.33 6.58
N PRO A 77 -7.01 -18.60 6.70
CA PRO A 77 -7.75 -19.27 5.64
C PRO A 77 -8.98 -18.44 5.20
N PRO A 78 -9.45 -18.60 3.96
CA PRO A 78 -10.65 -17.91 3.48
C PRO A 78 -11.85 -18.15 4.39
N ASP A 79 -12.59 -17.10 4.70
CA ASP A 79 -13.85 -17.19 5.43
C ASP A 79 -14.88 -17.98 4.59
N PRO A 80 -15.54 -19.02 5.11
CA PRO A 80 -16.47 -19.82 4.32
C PRO A 80 -17.72 -19.06 3.85
N ALA A 81 -18.12 -17.97 4.52
CA ALA A 81 -19.32 -17.22 4.20
C ALA A 81 -19.06 -16.10 3.19
N SER A 82 -17.93 -15.40 3.30
CA SER A 82 -17.58 -14.28 2.40
C SER A 82 -16.54 -14.64 1.34
N GLY A 83 -15.74 -15.68 1.56
CA GLY A 83 -14.59 -16.04 0.72
C GLY A 83 -13.36 -15.17 0.94
N ASP A 84 -13.43 -14.15 1.80
CA ASP A 84 -12.32 -13.24 2.06
C ASP A 84 -11.28 -13.86 2.98
N ARG A 85 -9.99 -13.58 2.74
CA ARG A 85 -8.95 -13.86 3.74
C ARG A 85 -8.78 -12.62 4.59
N VAL A 86 -8.78 -12.81 5.90
CA VAL A 86 -8.68 -11.70 6.87
C VAL A 86 -7.35 -11.77 7.62
N ALA A 87 -6.74 -10.62 7.83
CA ALA A 87 -5.63 -10.44 8.75
C ALA A 87 -6.11 -9.69 10.00
N THR A 88 -5.52 -10.01 11.14
CA THR A 88 -5.72 -9.26 12.39
C THR A 88 -4.73 -8.10 12.44
N LEU A 89 -5.22 -6.90 12.75
CA LEU A 89 -4.40 -5.75 13.09
C LEU A 89 -4.51 -5.56 14.61
N ASP A 90 -3.47 -5.93 15.35
CA ASP A 90 -3.43 -5.77 16.81
C ASP A 90 -2.75 -4.46 17.17
N PHE A 91 -3.52 -3.57 17.79
CA PHE A 91 -3.05 -2.27 18.28
C PHE A 91 -3.32 -2.10 19.78
N THR A 92 -3.31 -3.22 20.53
CA THR A 92 -3.51 -3.24 21.99
C THR A 92 -2.49 -2.35 22.73
N GLY A 93 -1.31 -2.13 22.14
CA GLY A 93 -0.29 -1.23 22.66
C GLY A 93 -0.68 0.26 22.67
N LEU A 94 -1.74 0.65 21.97
CA LEU A 94 -2.30 2.01 22.01
C LEU A 94 -3.07 2.23 23.33
N ARG A 95 -2.78 3.33 24.03
CA ARG A 95 -3.36 3.69 25.33
C ARG A 95 -4.10 5.01 25.29
#